data_AF-A0ABD3QZ11-F1
#
_entry.id   AF-A0ABD3QZ11-F1
#
_cell.length_a   1.000
_cell.length_b   1.000
_cell.length_c   1.000
_cell.angle_alpha   90.00
_cell.angle_beta   90.00
_cell.angle_gamma   90.00
#
_symmetry.space_group_name_H-M   'P 1'
#
loop_
_entity.id
_entity.type
_entity.pdbx_description
1 polymer ?
#
loop_
_entity_poly.entity_id
_entity_poly.type
_entity_poly.pdbx_seq_one_letter_code
_entity_poly.pdbx_strand_id
1 'polypeptide(L)'
;PLNLKTFHPLYHFRHISRGRFNGFKKYNTIKWVPPQPKSRSSKTLLSLYYPLYSGYTFPETPFHFKQPSHALSWALSRFKKDGLGNAWVGSLPSFLRFVGVTRVDPTNLRITSFFPNRRSSLEDAFFSDVTFYDIIDPTVIPTTHYMQCSHSLYTHCVNTFKNTQDYQMSSNSTYMPNRKCIDSTSEDVSFHHCPFLSSKKHSSGNSFIQLEKKFKYLKDNTFTNIVQVFKNIVVSVCSGQSETEMQSQMNLCICLDTNKKSLFASKFIYKYSPQPKGSNVLLHYFDMSKGLLQLLNTLSSRRHLPIIVLFQHPSPSPEKTSRNAIATASKDCMHALVSGYIEEIHYVFDYNPSKNTWSGDKLQALTHSLCEKHIIDNTCTSHTQTISENGDETVCHPIFGVVNRRGWALMKKGHEMAFVISKNKNKD
;
A
#
# COMPACT_ATOMS: atom_id res chain seq x y z
N PRO A 1 11.44 24.65 18.49
CA PRO A 1 10.01 24.30 18.41
C PRO A 1 9.30 25.18 17.35
N LEU A 2 9.21 24.71 16.10
CA LEU A 2 8.73 25.51 14.96
C LEU A 2 7.35 25.06 14.50
N ASN A 3 6.44 26.05 14.48
CA ASN A 3 5.04 25.97 14.10
C ASN A 3 4.92 26.35 12.62
N LEU A 4 4.86 25.37 11.71
CA LEU A 4 4.69 25.58 10.27
C LEU A 4 3.19 25.71 9.93
N LYS A 5 2.65 26.92 10.14
CA LYS A 5 1.24 27.28 9.95
C LYS A 5 0.96 28.17 8.73
N THR A 6 1.82 28.17 7.71
CA THR A 6 1.62 28.99 6.50
C THR A 6 1.23 28.15 5.28
N PHE A 7 0.05 27.54 5.36
CA PHE A 7 -0.80 27.22 4.21
C PHE A 7 -2.25 27.41 4.65
N HIS A 8 -2.86 28.54 4.27
CA HIS A 8 -4.30 28.80 4.42
C HIS A 8 -4.86 29.25 3.07
N PRO A 9 -6.13 28.92 2.78
CA PRO A 9 -7.17 29.89 3.09
C PRO A 9 -8.27 29.32 4.00
N LEU A 10 -8.64 30.15 4.97
CA LEU A 10 -9.97 30.36 5.56
C LEU A 10 -10.77 29.13 6.04
N TYR A 11 -10.70 28.88 7.35
CA TYR A 11 -11.80 28.31 8.14
C TYR A 11 -12.19 29.30 9.25
N HIS A 12 -13.46 29.70 9.28
CA HIS A 12 -14.10 30.15 10.51
C HIS A 12 -14.57 28.91 11.28
N PHE A 13 -13.98 28.63 12.43
CA PHE A 13 -14.57 27.78 13.46
C PHE A 13 -14.73 28.60 14.73
N ARG A 14 -15.97 28.79 15.17
CA ARG A 14 -16.30 29.27 16.51
C ARG A 14 -16.14 28.12 17.50
N HIS A 15 -15.33 28.38 18.51
CA HIS A 15 -15.25 27.63 19.77
C HIS A 15 -16.62 27.57 20.46
N ILE A 16 -17.00 26.40 20.97
CA ILE A 16 -17.81 26.31 22.20
C ILE A 16 -17.15 25.29 23.13
N SER A 17 -17.12 25.71 24.39
CA SER A 17 -16.34 25.28 25.54
C SER A 17 -16.86 24.01 26.22
N ARG A 18 -15.94 23.43 27.00
CA ARG A 18 -16.14 22.37 27.99
C ARG A 18 -17.19 22.79 29.04
N GLY A 19 -18.17 21.92 29.29
CA GLY A 19 -19.00 21.94 30.49
C GLY A 19 -18.86 20.61 31.24
N ARG A 20 -18.32 20.65 32.46
CA ARG A 20 -18.48 19.60 33.48
C ARG A 20 -19.93 19.63 33.96
N PHE A 21 -20.55 18.48 34.12
CA PHE A 21 -21.68 18.32 35.05
C PHE A 21 -21.58 16.98 35.79
N ASN A 22 -21.42 17.10 37.11
CA ASN A 22 -21.69 16.06 38.09
C ASN A 22 -23.21 15.84 38.19
N GLY A 23 -23.64 14.60 38.37
CA GLY A 23 -25.03 14.28 38.65
C GLY A 23 -25.27 12.78 38.85
N PHE A 24 -25.00 12.30 40.06
CA PHE A 24 -25.53 11.03 40.55
C PHE A 24 -27.06 11.07 40.51
N LYS A 25 -27.71 10.11 39.83
CA LYS A 25 -29.12 9.74 40.08
C LYS A 25 -29.31 8.23 40.07
N LYS A 26 -30.00 7.78 41.12
CA LYS A 26 -30.37 6.41 41.48
C LYS A 26 -30.95 5.60 40.31
N TYR A 27 -30.51 4.35 40.21
CA TYR A 27 -31.12 3.32 39.38
C TYR A 27 -32.52 2.96 39.92
N ASN A 28 -33.56 3.20 39.13
CA ASN A 28 -34.84 2.49 39.27
C ASN A 28 -34.84 1.32 38.28
N THR A 29 -35.07 0.12 38.81
CA THR A 29 -35.19 -1.14 38.08
C THR A 29 -36.46 -1.12 37.23
N ILE A 30 -36.35 -0.76 35.95
CA ILE A 30 -37.44 -0.94 34.98
C ILE A 30 -37.39 -2.41 34.53
N LYS A 31 -38.41 -3.18 34.93
CA LYS A 31 -38.65 -4.53 34.39
C LYS A 31 -38.90 -4.42 32.88
N TRP A 32 -38.00 -4.98 32.09
CA TRP A 32 -38.15 -5.12 30.65
C TRP A 32 -39.28 -6.10 30.36
N VAL A 33 -40.38 -5.64 29.77
CA VAL A 33 -41.42 -6.50 29.18
C VAL A 33 -41.15 -6.52 27.68
N PRO A 34 -40.94 -7.68 27.05
CA PRO A 34 -40.68 -7.74 25.61
C PRO A 34 -41.92 -7.23 24.86
N PRO A 35 -41.76 -6.37 23.84
CA PRO A 35 -42.88 -5.93 23.03
C PRO A 35 -43.46 -7.14 22.29
N GLN A 36 -44.77 -7.38 22.45
CA GLN A 36 -45.45 -8.39 21.65
C GLN A 36 -45.33 -8.05 20.15
N PRO A 37 -45.10 -9.06 19.29
CA PRO A 37 -44.88 -8.82 17.88
C PRO A 37 -46.19 -8.35 17.23
N LYS A 38 -46.26 -7.06 16.88
CA LYS A 38 -47.19 -6.60 15.86
C LYS A 38 -46.79 -7.27 14.55
N SER A 39 -47.73 -7.99 13.94
CA SER A 39 -47.55 -8.73 12.69
C SER A 39 -47.00 -7.83 11.58
N ARG A 40 -45.68 -7.86 11.39
CA ARG A 40 -45.02 -7.43 10.15
C ARG A 40 -44.85 -8.68 9.31
N SER A 41 -45.24 -8.62 8.03
CA SER A 41 -44.83 -9.62 7.06
C SER A 41 -43.33 -9.84 7.18
N SER A 42 -42.91 -11.03 7.62
CA SER A 42 -41.50 -11.36 7.78
C SER A 42 -40.91 -11.50 6.38
N LYS A 43 -40.49 -10.40 5.77
CA LYS A 43 -39.63 -10.46 4.60
C LYS A 43 -38.41 -11.29 4.99
N THR A 44 -38.27 -12.48 4.42
CA THR A 44 -37.15 -13.37 4.68
C THR A 44 -35.89 -12.70 4.15
N LEU A 45 -35.09 -12.13 5.04
CA LEU A 45 -33.83 -11.49 4.68
C LEU A 45 -32.80 -12.57 4.36
N LEU A 46 -32.10 -12.42 3.24
CA LEU A 46 -30.98 -13.26 2.87
C LEU A 46 -29.71 -12.80 3.59
N SER A 47 -29.01 -13.74 4.24
CA SER A 47 -27.69 -13.46 4.78
C SER A 47 -26.65 -13.54 3.67
N LEU A 48 -25.87 -12.47 3.50
CA LEU A 48 -24.81 -12.38 2.51
C LEU A 48 -23.49 -12.00 3.17
N TYR A 49 -22.41 -12.44 2.56
CA TYR A 49 -21.04 -12.20 3.00
C TYR A 49 -20.36 -11.19 2.07
N TYR A 50 -19.52 -10.33 2.61
CA TYR A 50 -18.73 -9.37 1.83
C TYR A 50 -17.29 -9.29 2.37
N PRO A 51 -16.31 -8.99 1.50
CA PRO A 51 -14.92 -8.84 1.89
C PRO A 51 -14.72 -7.58 2.73
N LEU A 52 -13.98 -7.68 3.83
CA LEU A 52 -13.56 -6.49 4.62
C LEU A 52 -12.45 -5.68 3.92
N TYR A 53 -11.86 -6.25 2.87
CA TYR A 53 -10.85 -5.64 2.01
C TYR A 53 -11.22 -5.88 0.55
N SER A 54 -11.58 -4.81 -0.18
CA SER A 54 -12.03 -4.93 -1.58
C SER A 54 -11.00 -4.45 -2.61
N GLY A 55 -9.81 -4.06 -2.15
CA GLY A 55 -8.69 -3.67 -3.00
C GLY A 55 -8.57 -2.17 -3.29
N TYR A 56 -7.47 -1.80 -3.96
CA TYR A 56 -7.07 -0.42 -4.25
C TYR A 56 -8.09 0.39 -5.08
N THR A 57 -9.04 -0.23 -5.75
CA THR A 57 -10.07 0.50 -6.53
C THR A 57 -11.13 1.17 -5.66
N PHE A 58 -11.14 0.92 -4.35
CA PHE A 58 -12.04 1.54 -3.37
C PHE A 58 -13.52 1.49 -3.79
N PRO A 59 -14.09 0.30 -4.06
CA PRO A 59 -15.49 0.22 -4.47
C PRO A 59 -16.39 0.85 -3.41
N GLU A 60 -17.40 1.59 -3.87
CA GLU A 60 -18.34 2.28 -2.99
C GLU A 60 -19.12 1.28 -2.14
N THR A 61 -19.51 0.15 -2.74
CA THR A 61 -20.14 -0.98 -2.07
C THR A 61 -19.32 -2.22 -2.39
N PRO A 62 -18.91 -3.04 -1.39
CA PRO A 62 -18.22 -4.29 -1.66
C PRO A 62 -19.16 -5.29 -2.36
N PHE A 63 -18.61 -6.20 -3.16
CA PHE A 63 -19.41 -7.30 -3.70
C PHE A 63 -19.93 -8.20 -2.58
N HIS A 64 -21.13 -8.72 -2.80
CA HIS A 64 -21.78 -9.64 -1.88
C HIS A 64 -21.84 -11.05 -2.46
N PHE A 65 -21.76 -12.03 -1.58
CA PHE A 65 -21.67 -13.44 -1.89
C PHE A 65 -22.59 -14.25 -0.99
N LYS A 66 -23.11 -15.37 -1.51
CA LYS A 66 -23.91 -16.30 -0.70
C LYS A 66 -23.07 -17.12 0.27
N GLN A 67 -21.77 -17.23 0.03
CA GLN A 67 -20.87 -18.07 0.81
C GLN A 67 -19.68 -17.25 1.37
N PRO A 68 -19.21 -17.57 2.59
CA PRO A 68 -18.08 -16.88 3.19
C PRO A 68 -16.75 -17.14 2.45
N SER A 69 -16.55 -18.34 1.90
CA SER A 69 -15.38 -18.70 1.07
C SER A 69 -15.19 -17.77 -0.12
N HIS A 70 -16.27 -17.37 -0.78
CA HIS A 70 -16.23 -16.50 -1.95
C HIS A 70 -15.79 -15.08 -1.55
N ALA A 71 -16.36 -14.54 -0.47
CA ALA A 71 -15.97 -13.25 0.09
C ALA A 71 -14.50 -13.25 0.57
N LEU A 72 -14.08 -14.33 1.26
CA LEU A 72 -12.71 -14.52 1.72
C LEU A 72 -11.72 -14.62 0.55
N SER A 73 -12.02 -15.44 -0.45
CA SER A 73 -11.18 -15.62 -1.63
C SER A 73 -11.09 -14.34 -2.46
N TRP A 74 -12.16 -13.55 -2.52
CA TRP A 74 -12.11 -12.21 -3.10
C TRP A 74 -11.14 -11.32 -2.33
N ALA A 75 -11.27 -11.22 -1.00
CA ALA A 75 -10.37 -10.40 -0.18
C ALA A 75 -8.90 -10.82 -0.34
N LEU A 76 -8.61 -12.13 -0.29
CA LEU A 76 -7.27 -12.68 -0.50
C LEU A 76 -6.72 -12.34 -1.88
N SER A 77 -7.54 -12.50 -2.93
CA SER A 77 -7.12 -12.19 -4.31
C SER A 77 -6.81 -10.71 -4.50
N ARG A 78 -7.62 -9.80 -3.94
CA ARG A 78 -7.37 -8.35 -3.99
C ARG A 78 -6.12 -8.00 -3.19
N PHE A 79 -6.01 -8.52 -1.97
CA PHE A 79 -4.88 -8.24 -1.08
C PHE A 79 -3.56 -8.70 -1.70
N LYS A 80 -3.58 -9.88 -2.31
CA LYS A 80 -2.47 -10.39 -3.10
C LYS A 80 -2.21 -9.49 -4.30
N LYS A 81 -3.16 -9.27 -5.21
CA LYS A 81 -2.98 -8.44 -6.41
C LYS A 81 -2.52 -7.02 -6.10
N ASP A 82 -2.83 -6.46 -4.93
CA ASP A 82 -2.35 -5.15 -4.48
C ASP A 82 -0.91 -5.15 -3.97
N GLY A 83 -0.22 -6.29 -4.00
CA GLY A 83 1.15 -6.47 -3.57
C GLY A 83 1.32 -6.51 -2.05
N LEU A 84 0.22 -6.54 -1.28
CA LEU A 84 0.27 -6.48 0.19
C LEU A 84 0.69 -7.80 0.82
N GLY A 85 0.50 -8.93 0.13
CA GLY A 85 0.93 -10.24 0.65
C GLY A 85 2.42 -10.32 0.98
N ASN A 86 3.24 -9.57 0.25
CA ASN A 86 4.70 -9.64 0.32
C ASN A 86 5.24 -8.98 1.60
N ALA A 87 4.56 -7.95 2.10
CA ALA A 87 4.94 -7.23 3.31
C ALA A 87 4.60 -7.99 4.62
N TRP A 88 3.96 -9.16 4.52
CA TRP A 88 3.49 -9.98 5.65
C TRP A 88 4.10 -11.40 5.66
N VAL A 89 5.34 -11.53 5.16
CA VAL A 89 6.20 -12.73 5.13
C VAL A 89 5.77 -13.80 6.14
N GLY A 90 5.27 -14.93 5.64
CA GLY A 90 4.90 -16.10 6.44
C GLY A 90 3.49 -16.08 7.08
N SER A 91 2.90 -14.93 7.37
CA SER A 91 1.53 -14.86 7.91
C SER A 91 0.76 -13.61 7.49
N LEU A 92 -0.25 -13.84 6.65
CA LEU A 92 -1.19 -12.79 6.25
C LEU A 92 -1.90 -12.18 7.47
N PRO A 93 -2.30 -10.89 7.41
CA PRO A 93 -2.93 -10.21 8.53
C PRO A 93 -4.16 -10.96 9.07
N SER A 94 -4.31 -10.99 10.40
CA SER A 94 -5.41 -11.68 11.07
C SER A 94 -6.80 -11.21 10.64
N PHE A 95 -6.96 -9.94 10.25
CA PHE A 95 -8.24 -9.41 9.76
C PHE A 95 -8.71 -10.08 8.46
N LEU A 96 -7.81 -10.69 7.67
CA LEU A 96 -8.19 -11.45 6.47
C LEU A 96 -8.89 -12.77 6.81
N ARG A 97 -8.90 -13.18 8.08
CA ARG A 97 -9.72 -14.31 8.55
C ARG A 97 -11.16 -13.92 8.80
N PHE A 98 -11.54 -12.67 8.56
CA PHE A 98 -12.88 -12.17 8.81
C PHE A 98 -13.58 -11.76 7.52
N VAL A 99 -14.88 -12.04 7.47
CA VAL A 99 -15.79 -11.56 6.44
C VAL A 99 -16.84 -10.67 7.07
N GLY A 100 -17.32 -9.69 6.31
CA GLY A 100 -18.48 -8.91 6.66
C GLY A 100 -19.75 -9.71 6.40
N VAL A 101 -20.79 -9.46 7.20
CA VAL A 101 -22.09 -10.09 7.08
C VAL A 101 -23.17 -9.01 7.07
N THR A 102 -24.10 -9.16 6.14
CA THR A 102 -25.29 -8.32 6.01
C THR A 102 -26.53 -9.17 5.80
N ARG A 103 -27.70 -8.61 6.09
CA ARG A 103 -29.00 -9.21 5.82
C ARG A 103 -29.77 -8.30 4.89
N VAL A 104 -30.12 -8.79 3.70
CA VAL A 104 -30.67 -7.98 2.61
C VAL A 104 -31.94 -8.64 2.07
N ASP A 105 -32.92 -7.82 1.73
CA ASP A 105 -34.10 -8.27 0.97
C ASP A 105 -33.64 -8.69 -0.43
N PRO A 106 -33.97 -9.91 -0.92
CA PRO A 106 -33.58 -10.36 -2.26
C PRO A 106 -33.97 -9.39 -3.39
N THR A 107 -35.03 -8.62 -3.23
CA THR A 107 -35.46 -7.59 -4.20
C THR A 107 -34.48 -6.42 -4.32
N ASN A 108 -33.60 -6.24 -3.34
CA ASN A 108 -32.54 -5.23 -3.32
C ASN A 108 -31.20 -5.77 -3.85
N LEU A 109 -31.18 -6.95 -4.48
CA LEU A 109 -29.98 -7.57 -5.04
C LEU A 109 -30.00 -7.54 -6.56
N ARG A 110 -28.84 -7.23 -7.14
CA ARG A 110 -28.61 -7.33 -8.58
C ARG A 110 -27.43 -8.26 -8.83
N ILE A 111 -27.63 -9.30 -9.64
CA ILE A 111 -26.51 -10.11 -10.12
C ILE A 111 -25.64 -9.23 -11.00
N THR A 112 -24.35 -9.24 -10.72
CA THR A 112 -23.37 -8.42 -11.42
C THR A 112 -22.24 -9.31 -11.93
N SER A 113 -21.47 -8.78 -12.86
CA SER A 113 -20.21 -9.38 -13.28
C SER A 113 -19.08 -8.44 -12.86
N PHE A 114 -18.01 -8.98 -12.27
CA PHE A 114 -16.88 -8.15 -11.88
C PHE A 114 -16.08 -7.74 -13.13
N PHE A 115 -15.95 -6.44 -13.43
CA PHE A 115 -15.15 -5.77 -14.48
C PHE A 115 -14.73 -6.58 -15.75
N PRO A 116 -15.22 -6.25 -16.96
CA PRO A 116 -14.88 -6.97 -18.19
C PRO A 116 -13.46 -6.69 -18.75
N ASN A 117 -12.82 -5.56 -18.44
CA ASN A 117 -11.70 -5.06 -19.26
C ASN A 117 -10.27 -5.44 -18.80
N ARG A 118 -10.09 -6.21 -17.72
CA ARG A 118 -8.74 -6.58 -17.19
C ARG A 118 -8.70 -7.94 -16.47
N ARG A 119 -9.36 -8.97 -17.02
CA ARG A 119 -9.36 -10.31 -16.43
C ARG A 119 -8.17 -11.12 -16.94
N SER A 120 -7.51 -11.85 -16.04
CA SER A 120 -6.75 -13.02 -16.51
C SER A 120 -7.72 -14.17 -16.73
N SER A 121 -7.42 -15.02 -17.71
CA SER A 121 -8.10 -16.31 -17.89
C SER A 121 -8.09 -17.16 -16.61
N LEU A 122 -7.01 -17.07 -15.81
CA LEU A 122 -6.93 -17.75 -14.51
C LEU A 122 -7.90 -17.20 -13.47
N GLU A 123 -8.12 -15.89 -13.42
CA GLU A 123 -9.07 -15.28 -12.49
C GLU A 123 -10.52 -15.61 -12.88
N ASP A 124 -10.82 -15.58 -14.17
CA ASP A 124 -12.12 -15.98 -14.71
C ASP A 124 -12.40 -17.45 -14.43
N ALA A 125 -11.43 -18.34 -14.70
CA ALA A 125 -11.56 -19.76 -14.39
C ALA A 125 -11.76 -20.00 -12.88
N PHE A 126 -11.03 -19.27 -12.04
CA PHE A 126 -11.11 -19.42 -10.59
C PHE A 126 -12.50 -19.05 -10.04
N PHE A 127 -13.09 -17.96 -10.52
CA PHE A 127 -14.41 -17.46 -10.07
C PHE A 127 -15.58 -17.89 -10.99
N SER A 128 -15.36 -18.86 -11.88
CA SER A 128 -16.34 -19.28 -12.89
C SER A 128 -17.71 -19.69 -12.31
N ASP A 129 -17.71 -20.34 -11.13
CA ASP A 129 -18.92 -20.82 -10.47
C ASP A 129 -19.42 -19.85 -9.37
N VAL A 130 -18.84 -18.65 -9.25
CA VAL A 130 -19.16 -17.68 -8.20
C VAL A 130 -20.12 -16.61 -8.72
N THR A 131 -21.26 -16.47 -8.05
CA THR A 131 -22.20 -15.39 -8.33
C THR A 131 -21.87 -14.14 -7.50
N PHE A 132 -21.74 -13.00 -8.17
CA PHE A 132 -21.49 -11.71 -7.55
C PHE A 132 -22.80 -10.93 -7.44
N TYR A 133 -23.05 -10.35 -6.27
CA TYR A 133 -24.21 -9.50 -6.03
C TYR A 133 -23.79 -8.06 -5.73
N ASP A 134 -24.42 -7.11 -6.43
CA ASP A 134 -24.50 -5.72 -6.02
C ASP A 134 -25.76 -5.51 -5.18
N ILE A 135 -25.69 -4.55 -4.26
CA ILE A 135 -26.88 -4.05 -3.57
C ILE A 135 -27.37 -2.81 -4.30
N ILE A 136 -28.66 -2.78 -4.64
CA ILE A 136 -29.28 -1.70 -5.41
C ILE A 136 -29.30 -0.41 -4.57
N ASP A 137 -29.80 -0.50 -3.34
CA ASP A 137 -29.79 0.59 -2.37
C ASP A 137 -29.07 0.16 -1.07
N PRO A 138 -27.85 0.63 -0.80
CA PRO A 138 -27.11 0.27 0.42
C PRO A 138 -27.67 0.95 1.68
N THR A 139 -28.52 1.98 1.54
CA THR A 139 -29.06 2.74 2.69
C THR A 139 -30.12 1.96 3.46
N VAL A 140 -30.75 0.95 2.85
CA VAL A 140 -31.76 0.10 3.49
C VAL A 140 -31.14 -1.04 4.30
N ILE A 141 -29.81 -1.13 4.38
CA ILE A 141 -29.13 -2.17 5.16
C ILE A 141 -29.13 -1.78 6.64
N PRO A 142 -29.90 -2.50 7.48
CA PRO A 142 -30.15 -2.06 8.84
C PRO A 142 -28.91 -2.20 9.73
N THR A 143 -28.13 -3.26 9.54
CA THR A 143 -26.91 -3.53 10.31
C THR A 143 -25.92 -4.34 9.49
N THR A 144 -24.63 -4.03 9.68
CA THR A 144 -23.52 -4.85 9.21
C THR A 144 -22.76 -5.37 10.43
N HIS A 145 -22.28 -6.61 10.35
CA HIS A 145 -21.37 -7.17 11.35
C HIS A 145 -20.25 -7.95 10.64
N TYR A 146 -19.41 -8.61 11.41
CA TYR A 146 -18.32 -9.41 10.90
C TYR A 146 -18.31 -10.77 11.61
N MET A 147 -17.82 -11.79 10.91
CA MET A 147 -17.61 -13.14 11.44
C MET A 147 -16.22 -13.62 11.06
N GLN A 148 -15.62 -14.45 11.90
CA GLN A 148 -14.35 -15.08 11.65
C GLN A 148 -14.58 -16.41 10.94
N CYS A 149 -13.85 -16.65 9.85
CA CYS A 149 -13.79 -17.94 9.18
C CYS A 149 -13.05 -18.96 10.04
N SER A 150 -13.51 -20.21 9.99
CA SER A 150 -12.83 -21.35 10.60
C SER A 150 -11.39 -21.46 10.11
N HIS A 151 -10.52 -22.05 10.93
CA HIS A 151 -9.12 -22.23 10.53
C HIS A 151 -9.01 -23.09 9.27
N SER A 152 -9.84 -24.14 9.17
CA SER A 152 -9.91 -25.02 7.99
C SER A 152 -10.28 -24.25 6.73
N LEU A 153 -11.37 -23.48 6.77
CA LEU A 153 -11.82 -22.67 5.63
C LEU A 153 -10.73 -21.70 5.18
N TYR A 154 -10.14 -20.97 6.13
CA TYR A 154 -9.10 -20.01 5.85
C TYR A 154 -7.89 -20.64 5.17
N THR A 155 -7.40 -21.76 5.72
CA THR A 155 -6.25 -22.49 5.17
C THR A 155 -6.55 -23.03 3.78
N HIS A 156 -7.74 -23.60 3.54
CA HIS A 156 -8.14 -24.04 2.21
C HIS A 156 -8.17 -22.90 1.19
N CYS A 157 -8.80 -21.77 1.52
CA CYS A 157 -8.81 -20.59 0.65
C CYS A 157 -7.39 -20.05 0.37
N VAL A 158 -6.51 -19.98 1.37
CA VAL A 158 -5.12 -19.50 1.15
C VAL A 158 -4.36 -20.43 0.21
N ASN A 159 -4.53 -21.74 0.36
CA ASN A 159 -3.84 -22.76 -0.43
C ASN A 159 -4.29 -22.84 -1.90
N THR A 160 -5.34 -22.11 -2.31
CA THR A 160 -5.68 -21.97 -3.73
C THR A 160 -4.92 -20.85 -4.44
N PHE A 161 -4.15 -20.04 -3.71
CA PHE A 161 -3.34 -18.96 -4.25
C PHE A 161 -1.85 -19.31 -4.20
N LYS A 162 -1.08 -18.73 -5.12
CA LYS A 162 0.39 -18.85 -5.09
C LYS A 162 0.94 -18.17 -3.82
N ASN A 163 1.95 -18.79 -3.21
CA ASN A 163 2.65 -18.22 -2.05
C ASN A 163 3.40 -16.94 -2.44
N THR A 164 4.12 -16.97 -3.56
CA THR A 164 4.89 -15.84 -4.10
C THR A 164 4.24 -15.33 -5.39
N GLN A 165 4.01 -14.03 -5.47
CA GLN A 165 3.58 -13.35 -6.69
C GLN A 165 4.77 -12.90 -7.51
N ASP A 166 4.58 -12.69 -8.80
CA ASP A 166 5.57 -12.08 -9.68
C ASP A 166 5.36 -10.55 -9.73
N TYR A 167 6.45 -9.78 -9.81
CA TYR A 167 6.51 -8.31 -9.69
C TYR A 167 5.67 -7.58 -10.73
N GLN A 168 5.60 -8.15 -11.93
CA GLN A 168 4.70 -7.63 -12.95
C GLN A 168 3.30 -8.03 -12.55
N MET A 169 2.47 -7.03 -12.23
CA MET A 169 1.07 -7.08 -11.82
C MET A 169 0.11 -7.88 -12.73
N SER A 170 0.60 -8.84 -13.52
CA SER A 170 -0.18 -9.83 -14.22
C SER A 170 -1.07 -10.54 -13.20
N SER A 171 -2.37 -10.49 -13.47
CA SER A 171 -3.39 -11.22 -12.76
C SER A 171 -3.17 -12.75 -12.77
N ASN A 172 -2.20 -13.24 -13.58
CA ASN A 172 -1.76 -14.64 -13.66
C ASN A 172 -0.81 -15.09 -12.53
N SER A 173 -0.25 -14.14 -11.77
CA SER A 173 0.72 -14.46 -10.70
C SER A 173 0.09 -14.75 -9.34
N THR A 174 -1.25 -14.63 -9.23
CA THR A 174 -1.95 -14.77 -7.94
C THR A 174 -2.58 -16.16 -7.74
N TYR A 175 -3.21 -16.71 -8.76
CA TYR A 175 -3.98 -17.96 -8.67
C TYR A 175 -3.10 -19.18 -8.96
N MET A 176 -3.32 -20.29 -8.25
CA MET A 176 -2.77 -21.58 -8.67
C MET A 176 -3.53 -22.09 -9.91
N PRO A 177 -2.84 -22.61 -10.93
CA PRO A 177 -3.50 -23.24 -12.08
C PRO A 177 -4.46 -24.37 -11.64
N ASN A 178 -5.55 -24.56 -12.37
CA ASN A 178 -6.54 -25.62 -12.16
C ASN A 178 -7.20 -25.65 -10.77
N ARG A 179 -7.19 -24.53 -10.05
CA ARG A 179 -7.96 -24.35 -8.82
C ARG A 179 -9.19 -23.47 -9.08
N LYS A 180 -10.29 -23.79 -8.42
CA LYS A 180 -11.50 -22.97 -8.38
C LYS A 180 -11.71 -22.40 -6.97
N CYS A 181 -12.51 -21.35 -6.89
CA CYS A 181 -13.01 -20.85 -5.62
C CYS A 181 -13.81 -21.96 -4.94
N ILE A 182 -13.45 -22.29 -3.70
CA ILE A 182 -14.09 -23.38 -2.96
C ILE A 182 -15.47 -22.96 -2.47
N ASP A 183 -16.37 -23.92 -2.33
CA ASP A 183 -17.62 -23.69 -1.66
C ASP A 183 -17.50 -23.82 -0.14
N SER A 184 -18.39 -23.14 0.59
CA SER A 184 -18.48 -23.20 2.05
C SER A 184 -19.90 -22.96 2.54
N THR A 185 -20.12 -23.23 3.81
CA THR A 185 -21.42 -23.09 4.47
C THR A 185 -21.39 -21.98 5.54
N SER A 186 -22.55 -21.66 6.12
CA SER A 186 -22.63 -20.74 7.25
C SER A 186 -21.99 -21.29 8.54
N GLU A 187 -21.77 -22.61 8.63
CA GLU A 187 -21.11 -23.23 9.79
C GLU A 187 -19.59 -22.98 9.80
N ASP A 188 -19.02 -22.61 8.64
CA ASP A 188 -17.60 -22.28 8.51
C ASP A 188 -17.24 -20.89 9.06
N VAL A 189 -18.21 -20.16 9.62
CA VAL A 189 -18.00 -18.84 10.21
C VAL A 189 -18.64 -18.75 11.59
N SER A 190 -17.98 -18.03 12.49
CA SER A 190 -18.49 -17.78 13.84
C SER A 190 -18.14 -16.38 14.30
N PHE A 191 -18.93 -15.84 15.21
CA PHE A 191 -18.62 -14.53 15.77
C PHE A 191 -17.46 -14.65 16.76
N HIS A 192 -16.38 -13.93 16.47
CA HIS A 192 -15.24 -13.76 17.37
C HIS A 192 -14.97 -12.27 17.54
N HIS A 193 -14.91 -11.79 18.79
CA HIS A 193 -14.67 -10.37 19.04
C HIS A 193 -13.25 -9.98 18.60
N CYS A 194 -13.16 -9.01 17.68
CA CYS A 194 -11.91 -8.43 17.23
C CYS A 194 -11.91 -6.93 17.57
N PRO A 195 -11.15 -6.48 18.59
CA PRO A 195 -11.13 -5.06 19.00
C PRO A 195 -10.83 -4.10 17.85
N PHE A 196 -9.92 -4.51 16.97
CA PHE A 196 -9.57 -3.77 15.76
C PHE A 196 -10.80 -3.52 14.88
N LEU A 197 -11.56 -4.57 14.52
CA LEU A 197 -12.75 -4.44 13.67
C LEU A 197 -13.93 -3.80 14.41
N SER A 198 -14.07 -4.04 15.72
CA SER A 198 -15.08 -3.39 16.56
C SER A 198 -14.93 -1.87 16.54
N SER A 199 -13.70 -1.35 16.58
CA SER A 199 -13.42 0.09 16.47
C SER A 199 -13.72 0.69 15.07
N LYS A 200 -13.97 -0.17 14.07
CA LYS A 200 -14.31 0.22 12.69
C LYS A 200 -15.79 0.13 12.40
N LYS A 201 -16.60 -0.41 13.31
CA LYS A 201 -18.05 -0.31 13.22
C LYS A 201 -18.43 1.15 13.42
N HIS A 202 -19.11 1.74 12.44
CA HIS A 202 -19.64 3.09 12.59
C HIS A 202 -20.83 3.07 13.56
N SER A 203 -20.94 4.10 14.39
CA SER A 203 -22.06 4.27 15.33
C SER A 203 -23.39 4.52 14.63
N SER A 204 -23.35 4.97 13.37
CA SER A 204 -24.52 5.08 12.49
C SER A 204 -24.60 3.84 11.59
N GLY A 205 -25.68 3.06 11.74
CA GLY A 205 -26.05 2.04 10.75
C GLY A 205 -26.03 2.61 9.33
N ASN A 206 -25.82 1.75 8.32
CA ASN A 206 -25.68 2.07 6.89
C ASN A 206 -24.24 2.14 6.35
N SER A 207 -23.24 1.56 7.02
CA SER A 207 -21.88 1.49 6.46
C SER A 207 -21.24 0.11 6.57
N PHE A 208 -20.59 -0.30 5.47
CA PHE A 208 -19.78 -1.51 5.42
C PHE A 208 -18.44 -1.28 6.09
N ILE A 209 -17.91 -2.33 6.74
CA ILE A 209 -16.53 -2.31 7.21
C ILE A 209 -15.62 -2.52 5.99
N GLN A 210 -14.96 -1.46 5.55
CA GLN A 210 -14.03 -1.48 4.42
C GLN A 210 -12.68 -0.87 4.82
N LEU A 211 -11.68 -1.73 5.01
CA LEU A 211 -10.39 -1.34 5.57
C LEU A 211 -9.60 -0.43 4.64
N GLU A 212 -9.85 -0.51 3.33
CA GLU A 212 -9.24 0.28 2.28
C GLU A 212 -9.79 1.71 2.21
N LYS A 213 -11.08 1.94 2.53
CA LYS A 213 -11.77 3.21 2.24
C LYS A 213 -11.12 4.43 2.88
N LYS A 214 -10.50 4.27 4.05
CA LYS A 214 -9.77 5.36 4.74
C LYS A 214 -8.56 5.88 3.93
N PHE A 215 -8.11 5.14 2.92
CA PHE A 215 -7.02 5.54 2.02
C PHE A 215 -7.54 6.10 0.69
N LYS A 216 -8.86 6.12 0.44
CA LYS A 216 -9.47 6.70 -0.78
C LYS A 216 -9.06 8.16 -0.97
N TYR A 217 -9.03 8.91 0.12
CA TYR A 217 -8.45 10.25 0.17
C TYR A 217 -6.98 10.10 0.51
N LEU A 218 -6.18 9.68 -0.49
CA LEU A 218 -4.75 9.92 -0.49
C LEU A 218 -4.56 11.44 -0.45
N LYS A 219 -4.64 12.06 0.74
CA LYS A 219 -4.12 13.41 0.89
C LYS A 219 -2.63 13.30 0.60
N ASP A 220 -2.16 14.08 -0.37
CA ASP A 220 -0.77 14.13 -0.83
C ASP A 220 0.24 14.55 0.26
N ASN A 221 -0.23 14.78 1.49
CA ASN A 221 0.56 15.30 2.59
C ASN A 221 0.13 14.65 3.91
N THR A 222 0.45 13.37 4.10
CA THR A 222 0.42 12.76 5.43
C THR A 222 1.72 13.10 6.15
N PHE A 223 1.75 14.28 6.79
CA PHE A 223 2.78 14.61 7.77
C PHE A 223 2.37 14.00 9.11
N THR A 224 3.12 13.01 9.58
CA THR A 224 3.08 12.60 10.99
C THR A 224 4.03 13.50 11.77
N ASN A 225 3.65 13.94 12.98
CA ASN A 225 4.46 14.81 13.83
C ASN A 225 5.92 14.35 13.89
N ILE A 226 6.80 15.11 13.24
CA ILE A 226 8.24 14.91 13.24
C ILE A 226 8.76 15.49 14.57
N VAL A 227 8.96 14.64 15.56
CA VAL A 227 9.61 14.99 16.84
C VAL A 227 11.11 14.65 16.81
N GLN A 228 11.61 14.04 15.73
CA GLN A 228 12.99 13.60 15.59
C GLN A 228 13.87 14.62 14.83
N VAL A 229 15.12 14.74 15.27
CA VAL A 229 16.21 15.39 14.53
C VAL A 229 16.72 14.39 13.49
N PHE A 230 16.55 14.71 12.22
CA PHE A 230 17.05 13.88 11.11
C PHE A 230 18.46 14.32 10.70
N LYS A 231 19.29 13.36 10.29
CA LYS A 231 20.62 13.59 9.73
C LYS A 231 20.53 14.15 8.31
N ASN A 232 19.72 13.52 7.47
CA ASN A 232 19.56 13.88 6.06
C ASN A 232 18.09 13.82 5.62
N ILE A 233 17.80 14.43 4.47
CA ILE A 233 16.60 14.17 3.69
C ILE A 233 16.98 13.20 2.56
N VAL A 234 16.27 12.10 2.44
CA VAL A 234 16.45 11.12 1.35
C VAL A 234 15.25 11.24 0.42
N VAL A 235 15.45 11.72 -0.79
CA VAL A 235 14.43 11.72 -1.83
C VAL A 235 14.54 10.39 -2.58
N SER A 236 13.69 9.44 -2.22
CA SER A 236 13.65 8.11 -2.84
C SER A 236 12.71 8.11 -4.04
N VAL A 237 13.27 7.86 -5.22
CA VAL A 237 12.62 7.79 -6.51
C VAL A 237 12.46 6.31 -6.89
N CYS A 238 11.35 5.95 -7.54
CA CYS A 238 10.96 4.55 -7.79
C CYS A 238 10.71 3.74 -6.49
N SER A 239 10.38 4.42 -5.40
CA SER A 239 10.31 3.84 -4.05
C SER A 239 9.34 2.66 -3.87
N GLY A 240 8.39 2.46 -4.79
CA GLY A 240 7.47 1.33 -4.75
C GLY A 240 6.59 1.37 -3.50
N GLN A 241 6.68 0.30 -2.71
CA GLN A 241 5.97 0.20 -1.43
C GLN A 241 6.73 0.87 -0.27
N SER A 242 7.92 1.38 -0.53
CA SER A 242 8.78 2.12 0.40
C SER A 242 9.15 1.36 1.69
N GLU A 243 9.11 0.02 1.65
CA GLU A 243 9.33 -0.82 2.84
C GLU A 243 10.76 -0.71 3.38
N THR A 244 11.73 -0.53 2.49
CA THR A 244 13.14 -0.33 2.87
C THR A 244 13.33 1.02 3.56
N GLU A 245 12.74 2.08 3.01
CA GLU A 245 12.80 3.44 3.52
C GLU A 245 12.12 3.58 4.89
N MET A 246 11.05 2.81 5.13
CA MET A 246 10.41 2.71 6.45
C MET A 246 11.32 2.15 7.55
N GLN A 247 12.47 1.55 7.22
CA GLN A 247 13.43 1.05 8.21
C GLN A 247 14.42 2.12 8.66
N SER A 248 14.51 3.24 7.92
CA SER A 248 15.36 4.36 8.29
C SER A 248 14.97 4.89 9.67
N GLN A 249 15.92 5.12 10.56
CA GLN A 249 15.68 5.76 11.85
C GLN A 249 16.18 7.21 11.89
N MET A 250 17.15 7.56 11.04
CA MET A 250 17.86 8.84 11.10
C MET A 250 17.61 9.76 9.91
N ASN A 251 16.94 9.31 8.85
CA ASN A 251 16.71 10.13 7.65
C ASN A 251 15.23 10.46 7.46
N LEU A 252 14.88 11.65 6.99
CA LEU A 252 13.54 11.92 6.48
C LEU A 252 13.44 11.39 5.04
N CYS A 253 12.67 10.33 4.82
CA CYS A 253 12.50 9.73 3.50
C CYS A 253 11.29 10.35 2.79
N ILE A 254 11.51 11.05 1.68
CA ILE A 254 10.48 11.50 0.76
C ILE A 254 10.42 10.50 -0.39
N CYS A 255 9.44 9.60 -0.33
CA CYS A 255 9.27 8.50 -1.27
C CYS A 255 8.29 8.90 -2.38
N LEU A 256 8.82 8.92 -3.59
CA LEU A 256 8.16 9.32 -4.82
C LEU A 256 7.90 8.08 -5.68
N ASP A 257 6.68 7.97 -6.18
CA ASP A 257 6.29 6.91 -7.11
C ASP A 257 5.22 7.40 -8.11
N THR A 258 5.25 6.87 -9.33
CA THR A 258 4.27 7.16 -10.39
C THR A 258 3.05 6.23 -10.33
N ASN A 259 3.07 5.21 -9.47
CA ASN A 259 2.03 4.23 -9.33
C ASN A 259 1.26 4.44 -8.02
N LYS A 260 0.05 4.99 -8.14
CA LYS A 260 -0.84 5.21 -7.00
C LYS A 260 -1.16 3.94 -6.21
N LYS A 261 -1.14 2.76 -6.86
CA LYS A 261 -1.33 1.47 -6.20
C LYS A 261 -0.16 1.13 -5.27
N SER A 262 1.08 1.42 -5.68
CA SER A 262 2.26 1.27 -4.83
C SER A 262 2.18 2.18 -3.60
N LEU A 263 1.78 3.44 -3.79
CA LEU A 263 1.59 4.40 -2.68
C LEU A 263 0.48 3.98 -1.71
N PHE A 264 -0.63 3.47 -2.24
CA PHE A 264 -1.68 2.88 -1.41
C PHE A 264 -1.15 1.69 -0.61
N ALA A 265 -0.43 0.77 -1.27
CA ALA A 265 0.13 -0.40 -0.62
C ALA A 265 1.09 0.03 0.51
N SER A 266 1.95 1.00 0.23
CA SER A 266 2.85 1.61 1.21
C SER A 266 2.09 2.19 2.42
N LYS A 267 1.06 3.02 2.22
CA LYS A 267 0.23 3.56 3.32
C LYS A 267 -0.50 2.46 4.10
N PHE A 268 -0.94 1.41 3.41
CA PHE A 268 -1.60 0.27 4.02
C PHE A 268 -0.63 -0.51 4.92
N ILE A 269 0.55 -0.85 4.39
CA ILE A 269 1.65 -1.50 5.10
C ILE A 269 2.03 -0.65 6.29
N TYR A 270 2.31 0.65 6.09
CA TYR A 270 2.69 1.57 7.16
C TYR A 270 1.69 1.57 8.32
N LYS A 271 0.39 1.55 8.03
CA LYS A 271 -0.65 1.60 9.06
C LYS A 271 -0.95 0.25 9.73
N TYR A 272 -0.78 -0.86 9.03
CA TYR A 272 -1.30 -2.16 9.50
C TYR A 272 -0.26 -3.26 9.66
N SER A 273 0.91 -3.18 9.03
CA SER A 273 1.95 -4.19 9.18
C SER A 273 2.55 -4.16 10.59
N PRO A 274 2.79 -5.33 11.22
CA PRO A 274 3.40 -5.42 12.54
C PRO A 274 4.90 -5.11 12.54
N GLN A 275 5.53 -4.98 11.37
CA GLN A 275 6.97 -4.75 11.27
C GLN A 275 7.38 -3.39 11.86
N PRO A 276 8.58 -3.28 12.47
CA PRO A 276 9.12 -2.01 12.94
C PRO A 276 9.22 -1.00 11.79
N LYS A 277 8.79 0.24 12.04
CA LYS A 277 8.82 1.35 11.09
C LYS A 277 9.29 2.62 11.78
N GLY A 278 10.13 3.39 11.10
CA GLY A 278 10.39 4.77 11.43
C GLY A 278 9.19 5.65 11.06
N SER A 279 8.95 6.71 11.84
CA SER A 279 7.87 7.68 11.60
C SER A 279 8.23 8.79 10.61
N ASN A 280 9.17 8.50 9.73
CA ASN A 280 9.98 9.46 8.96
C ASN A 280 9.83 9.28 7.45
N VAL A 281 8.71 8.71 6.99
CA VAL A 281 8.42 8.52 5.57
C VAL A 281 7.28 9.42 5.14
N LEU A 282 7.50 10.16 4.05
CA LEU A 282 6.50 10.94 3.33
C LEU A 282 6.28 10.26 1.97
N LEU A 283 5.03 9.93 1.66
CA LEU A 283 4.65 9.23 0.43
C LEU A 283 3.94 10.20 -0.50
N HIS A 284 4.45 10.40 -1.71
CA HIS A 284 3.91 11.36 -2.66
C HIS A 284 3.84 10.77 -4.09
N TYR A 285 2.70 10.99 -4.77
CA TYR A 285 2.58 10.69 -6.19
C TYR A 285 3.38 11.69 -7.01
N PHE A 286 4.34 11.24 -7.80
CA PHE A 286 5.19 12.14 -8.55
C PHE A 286 5.46 11.58 -9.94
N ASP A 287 5.17 12.38 -10.96
CA ASP A 287 5.52 12.06 -12.33
C ASP A 287 7.02 12.29 -12.54
N MET A 288 7.79 11.22 -12.50
CA MET A 288 9.25 11.25 -12.64
C MET A 288 9.74 11.82 -13.98
N SER A 289 8.85 12.00 -14.97
CA SER A 289 9.22 12.64 -16.24
C SER A 289 9.34 14.17 -16.16
N LYS A 290 8.87 14.81 -15.08
CA LYS A 290 8.84 16.29 -14.98
C LYS A 290 8.99 16.81 -13.55
N GLY A 291 9.78 17.88 -13.41
CA GLY A 291 9.75 18.76 -12.24
C GLY A 291 10.56 18.29 -11.02
N LEU A 292 11.40 17.26 -11.17
CA LEU A 292 12.19 16.74 -10.05
C LEU A 292 13.27 17.76 -9.65
N LEU A 293 13.92 18.40 -10.62
CA LEU A 293 14.89 19.48 -10.36
C LEU A 293 14.26 20.63 -9.56
N GLN A 294 13.05 21.06 -9.92
CA GLN A 294 12.34 22.13 -9.21
C GLN A 294 11.98 21.72 -7.78
N LEU A 295 11.56 20.47 -7.57
CA LEU A 295 11.30 19.93 -6.24
C LEU A 295 12.58 19.95 -5.39
N LEU A 296 13.70 19.46 -5.91
CA LEU A 296 14.99 19.41 -5.21
C LEU A 296 15.50 20.81 -4.84
N ASN A 297 15.42 21.77 -5.76
CA ASN A 297 15.72 23.18 -5.48
C ASN A 297 14.83 23.75 -4.35
N THR A 298 13.51 23.47 -4.42
CA THR A 298 12.57 23.93 -3.38
C THR A 298 12.87 23.31 -2.01
N LEU A 299 13.30 22.05 -1.96
CA LEU A 299 13.69 21.39 -0.72
C LEU A 299 15.00 21.97 -0.17
N SER A 300 16.00 22.15 -1.03
CA SER A 300 17.31 22.70 -0.68
C SER A 300 17.21 24.13 -0.14
N SER A 301 16.46 25.01 -0.81
CA SER A 301 16.25 26.40 -0.38
C SER A 301 15.51 26.55 0.96
N ARG A 302 14.80 25.52 1.42
CA ARG A 302 13.94 25.58 2.62
C ARG A 302 14.49 24.80 3.82
N ARG A 303 15.61 24.09 3.67
CA ARG A 303 16.14 23.17 4.70
C ARG A 303 17.66 23.27 4.79
N HIS A 304 18.17 23.14 6.01
CA HIS A 304 19.61 23.05 6.29
C HIS A 304 20.10 21.60 6.42
N LEU A 305 19.29 20.61 6.00
CA LEU A 305 19.70 19.21 6.02
C LEU A 305 20.22 18.81 4.65
N PRO A 306 21.33 18.04 4.59
CA PRO A 306 21.82 17.46 3.34
C PRO A 306 20.72 16.65 2.65
N ILE A 307 20.63 16.79 1.34
CA ILE A 307 19.67 16.06 0.51
C ILE A 307 20.44 15.00 -0.29
N ILE A 308 20.01 13.75 -0.14
CA ILE A 308 20.51 12.60 -0.91
C ILE A 308 19.37 12.10 -1.78
N VAL A 309 19.66 11.82 -3.05
CA VAL A 309 18.71 11.17 -3.94
C VAL A 309 18.99 9.68 -3.98
N LEU A 310 17.95 8.86 -3.89
CA LEU A 310 18.02 7.40 -3.99
C LEU A 310 17.12 6.94 -5.14
N PHE A 311 17.67 6.23 -6.12
CA PHE A 311 16.91 5.43 -7.08
C PHE A 311 16.79 4.00 -6.55
N GLN A 312 15.64 3.68 -5.97
CA GLN A 312 15.39 2.39 -5.31
C GLN A 312 14.77 1.40 -6.29
N HIS A 313 15.54 0.40 -6.72
CA HIS A 313 15.17 -0.64 -7.70
C HIS A 313 14.42 -0.10 -8.94
N PRO A 314 15.02 0.82 -9.71
CA PRO A 314 14.41 1.30 -10.95
C PRO A 314 14.14 0.12 -11.90
N SER A 315 12.94 0.05 -12.48
CA SER A 315 12.54 -1.10 -13.32
C SER A 315 13.32 -1.16 -14.65
N PRO A 316 13.86 -2.32 -15.06
CA PRO A 316 14.48 -2.55 -16.37
C PRO A 316 13.43 -2.73 -17.48
N SER A 317 12.37 -1.91 -17.46
CA SER A 317 11.25 -2.06 -18.40
C SER A 317 11.75 -1.96 -19.84
N PRO A 318 11.30 -2.85 -20.75
CA PRO A 318 11.62 -2.72 -22.18
C PRO A 318 10.99 -1.46 -22.79
N GLU A 319 9.90 -0.95 -22.18
CA GLU A 319 9.16 0.21 -22.65
C GLU A 319 10.03 1.48 -22.68
N LYS A 320 10.07 2.13 -23.83
CA LYS A 320 10.86 3.35 -24.05
C LYS A 320 10.41 4.49 -23.14
N THR A 321 9.11 4.65 -22.91
CA THR A 321 8.54 5.69 -22.04
C THR A 321 9.04 5.55 -20.60
N SER A 322 9.03 4.33 -20.06
CA SER A 322 9.54 4.01 -18.73
C SER A 322 11.04 4.29 -18.59
N ARG A 323 11.85 3.88 -19.59
CA ARG A 323 13.31 4.17 -19.58
C ARG A 323 13.62 5.66 -19.71
N ASN A 324 12.88 6.37 -20.57
CA ASN A 324 13.02 7.82 -20.71
C ASN A 324 12.68 8.54 -19.41
N ALA A 325 11.67 8.10 -18.65
CA ALA A 325 11.35 8.71 -17.35
C ALA A 325 12.51 8.56 -16.34
N ILE A 326 13.16 7.39 -16.28
CA ILE A 326 14.35 7.18 -15.44
C ILE A 326 15.49 8.09 -15.89
N ALA A 327 15.76 8.17 -17.20
CA ALA A 327 16.82 9.01 -17.74
C ALA A 327 16.56 10.51 -17.49
N THR A 328 15.31 10.97 -17.62
CA THR A 328 14.93 12.36 -17.32
C THR A 328 15.07 12.68 -15.83
N ALA A 329 14.58 11.80 -14.95
CA ALA A 329 14.77 11.96 -13.51
C ALA A 329 16.26 12.00 -13.14
N SER A 330 17.06 11.13 -13.76
CA SER A 330 18.51 11.09 -13.57
C SER A 330 19.16 12.40 -14.02
N LYS A 331 18.78 12.92 -15.20
CA LYS A 331 19.23 14.23 -15.69
C LYS A 331 18.93 15.35 -14.68
N ASP A 332 17.69 15.43 -14.21
CA ASP A 332 17.26 16.44 -13.22
C ASP A 332 18.11 16.36 -11.95
N CYS A 333 18.40 15.14 -11.47
CA CYS A 333 19.25 14.93 -10.30
C CYS A 333 20.71 15.31 -10.54
N MET A 334 21.28 15.01 -11.71
CA MET A 334 22.65 15.37 -12.07
C MET A 334 22.82 16.90 -12.15
N HIS A 335 21.84 17.60 -12.71
CA HIS A 335 21.79 19.07 -12.68
C HIS A 335 21.72 19.60 -11.25
N ALA A 336 20.85 19.01 -10.41
CA ALA A 336 20.74 19.37 -9.01
C ALA A 336 22.05 19.16 -8.24
N LEU A 337 22.78 18.09 -8.54
CA LEU A 337 24.07 17.75 -7.93
C LEU A 337 25.15 18.78 -8.29
N VAL A 338 25.31 19.11 -9.57
CA VAL A 338 26.27 20.14 -10.02
C VAL A 338 25.91 21.52 -9.48
N SER A 339 24.61 21.81 -9.34
CA SER A 339 24.11 23.06 -8.76
C SER A 339 24.21 23.14 -7.23
N GLY A 340 24.64 22.07 -6.55
CA GLY A 340 24.76 22.02 -5.09
C GLY A 340 23.43 21.93 -4.34
N TYR A 341 22.33 21.53 -5.01
CA TYR A 341 21.04 21.32 -4.35
C TYR A 341 20.98 19.99 -3.59
N ILE A 342 21.79 19.01 -3.99
CA ILE A 342 21.90 17.68 -3.40
C ILE A 342 23.38 17.29 -3.28
N GLU A 343 23.67 16.37 -2.36
CA GLU A 343 25.05 15.90 -2.10
C GLU A 343 25.46 14.74 -3.01
N GLU A 344 24.58 13.76 -3.15
CA GLU A 344 24.87 12.48 -3.80
C GLU A 344 23.61 11.87 -4.41
N ILE A 345 23.81 11.05 -5.45
CA ILE A 345 22.79 10.24 -6.10
C ILE A 345 23.19 8.78 -5.95
N HIS A 346 22.36 7.99 -5.28
CA HIS A 346 22.58 6.56 -5.05
C HIS A 346 21.64 5.75 -5.94
N TYR A 347 22.16 4.73 -6.60
CA TYR A 347 21.36 3.73 -7.30
C TYR A 347 21.47 2.40 -6.57
N VAL A 348 20.34 1.80 -6.25
CA VAL A 348 20.24 0.43 -5.72
C VAL A 348 19.38 -0.36 -6.68
N PHE A 349 19.87 -1.50 -7.18
CA PHE A 349 19.15 -2.27 -8.20
C PHE A 349 19.40 -3.77 -8.10
N ASP A 350 18.44 -4.53 -8.61
CA ASP A 350 18.54 -5.98 -8.72
C ASP A 350 19.46 -6.36 -9.88
N TYR A 351 20.30 -7.38 -9.68
CA TYR A 351 21.14 -7.98 -10.71
C TYR A 351 20.91 -9.49 -10.82
N ASN A 352 20.69 -9.97 -12.05
CA ASN A 352 20.72 -11.37 -12.40
C ASN A 352 21.09 -11.52 -13.89
N PRO A 353 22.23 -12.15 -14.23
CA PRO A 353 22.72 -12.20 -15.61
C PRO A 353 21.79 -12.96 -16.57
N SER A 354 20.91 -13.83 -16.05
CA SER A 354 20.01 -14.66 -16.83
C SER A 354 18.57 -14.10 -16.91
N LYS A 355 18.31 -12.94 -16.32
CA LYS A 355 16.97 -12.31 -16.30
C LYS A 355 17.02 -10.89 -16.83
N ASN A 356 15.86 -10.31 -17.10
CA ASN A 356 15.76 -8.89 -17.43
C ASN A 356 16.02 -8.03 -16.18
N THR A 357 17.30 -7.72 -15.93
CA THR A 357 17.78 -6.85 -14.86
C THR A 357 18.79 -5.84 -15.39
N TRP A 358 19.07 -4.79 -14.62
CA TRP A 358 20.15 -3.86 -14.95
C TRP A 358 21.51 -4.52 -14.71
N SER A 359 22.48 -4.28 -15.59
CA SER A 359 23.89 -4.28 -15.19
C SER A 359 24.30 -2.86 -14.80
N GLY A 360 25.35 -2.73 -13.98
CA GLY A 360 25.89 -1.42 -13.58
C GLY A 360 26.13 -0.52 -14.79
N ASP A 361 26.91 -1.00 -15.78
CA ASP A 361 27.24 -0.23 -16.99
C ASP A 361 26.02 0.22 -17.78
N LYS A 362 24.99 -0.63 -17.90
CA LYS A 362 23.77 -0.27 -18.65
C LYS A 362 22.98 0.82 -17.95
N LEU A 363 22.88 0.76 -16.62
CA LEU A 363 22.14 1.75 -15.84
C LEU A 363 22.92 3.07 -15.74
N GLN A 364 24.25 3.01 -15.63
CA GLN A 364 25.12 4.20 -15.71
C GLN A 364 25.03 4.87 -17.09
N ALA A 365 25.10 4.09 -18.18
CA ALA A 365 24.93 4.62 -19.53
C ALA A 365 23.56 5.28 -19.74
N LEU A 366 22.48 4.67 -19.21
CA LEU A 366 21.14 5.27 -19.25
C LEU A 366 21.09 6.60 -18.47
N THR A 367 21.70 6.64 -17.29
CA THR A 367 21.78 7.82 -16.41
C THR A 367 22.44 9.00 -17.12
N HIS A 368 23.52 8.75 -17.88
CA HIS A 368 24.24 9.79 -18.61
C HIS A 368 23.61 10.14 -19.97
N SER A 369 22.73 9.31 -20.52
CA SER A 369 22.26 9.43 -21.91
C SER A 369 21.58 10.75 -22.28
N LEU A 370 20.95 11.43 -21.32
CA LEU A 370 20.28 12.73 -21.53
C LEU A 370 21.03 13.91 -20.91
N CYS A 371 22.18 13.67 -20.27
CA CYS A 371 22.97 14.70 -19.62
C CYS A 371 23.90 15.39 -20.62
N GLU A 372 24.02 16.70 -20.49
CA GLU A 372 24.99 17.49 -21.24
C GLU A 372 26.42 17.13 -20.80
N LYS A 373 27.38 17.18 -21.72
CA LYS A 373 28.78 16.79 -21.46
C LYS A 373 29.38 17.50 -20.24
N HIS A 374 29.13 18.80 -20.09
CA HIS A 374 29.64 19.57 -18.95
C HIS A 374 29.09 19.10 -17.59
N ILE A 375 27.88 18.54 -17.54
CA ILE A 375 27.33 17.96 -16.31
C ILE A 375 28.08 16.67 -15.97
N ILE A 376 28.25 15.79 -16.96
CA ILE A 376 28.98 14.52 -16.81
C ILE A 376 30.41 14.79 -16.33
N ASP A 377 31.12 15.73 -16.99
CA ASP A 377 32.51 16.09 -16.70
C ASP A 377 32.72 16.69 -15.28
N ASN A 378 31.64 17.14 -14.62
CA ASN A 378 31.64 17.69 -13.27
C ASN A 378 31.13 16.70 -12.20
N THR A 379 30.94 15.44 -12.58
CA THR A 379 30.52 14.37 -11.66
C THR A 379 31.51 13.21 -11.69
N CYS A 380 31.46 12.37 -10.66
CA CYS A 380 32.20 11.13 -10.56
C CYS A 380 31.21 10.01 -10.23
N THR A 381 31.34 8.87 -10.92
CA THR A 381 30.55 7.66 -10.66
C THR A 381 31.43 6.62 -10.00
N SER A 382 30.98 6.05 -8.88
CA SER A 382 31.69 4.97 -8.21
C SER A 382 31.64 3.68 -9.02
N HIS A 383 32.54 2.75 -8.71
CA HIS A 383 32.40 1.38 -9.17
C HIS A 383 31.11 0.78 -8.62
N THR A 384 30.50 -0.12 -9.40
CA THR A 384 29.33 -0.87 -8.95
C THR A 384 29.79 -1.92 -7.93
N GLN A 385 29.10 -2.00 -6.79
CA GLN A 385 29.41 -2.92 -5.71
C GLN A 385 28.21 -3.80 -5.40
N THR A 386 28.45 -5.05 -5.02
CA THR A 386 27.42 -5.92 -4.46
C THR A 386 27.14 -5.50 -3.02
N ILE A 387 25.87 -5.25 -2.70
CA ILE A 387 25.44 -4.86 -1.34
C ILE A 387 24.65 -5.96 -0.64
N SER A 388 24.26 -7.01 -1.38
CA SER A 388 23.70 -8.25 -0.82
C SER A 388 23.68 -9.37 -1.86
N GLU A 389 23.96 -10.58 -1.41
CA GLU A 389 24.07 -11.78 -2.24
C GLU A 389 22.74 -12.55 -2.32
N ASN A 390 22.74 -13.59 -3.17
CA ASN A 390 21.59 -14.48 -3.25
C ASN A 390 21.42 -15.27 -1.96
N GLY A 391 20.20 -15.27 -1.41
CA GLY A 391 19.85 -15.99 -0.19
C GLY A 391 19.86 -15.14 1.08
N ASP A 392 20.61 -14.04 1.08
CA ASP A 392 20.76 -13.15 2.25
C ASP A 392 19.41 -12.62 2.75
N GLU A 393 19.31 -12.45 4.07
CA GLU A 393 18.14 -11.87 4.75
C GLU A 393 18.27 -10.35 4.96
N THR A 394 19.50 -9.82 4.86
CA THR A 394 19.82 -8.40 5.08
C THR A 394 20.58 -7.82 3.90
N VAL A 395 20.47 -6.51 3.72
CA VAL A 395 21.22 -5.74 2.72
C VAL A 395 22.06 -4.66 3.39
N CYS A 396 23.32 -4.54 2.96
CA CYS A 396 24.23 -3.46 3.38
C CYS A 396 23.93 -2.19 2.57
N HIS A 397 22.79 -1.57 2.85
CA HIS A 397 22.27 -0.45 2.07
C HIS A 397 23.17 0.80 2.20
N PRO A 398 23.57 1.46 1.09
CA PRO A 398 24.54 2.55 1.13
C PRO A 398 24.08 3.77 1.94
N ILE A 399 22.76 3.99 2.03
CA ILE A 399 22.17 5.10 2.80
C ILE A 399 21.67 4.67 4.20
N PHE A 400 21.19 3.43 4.34
CA PHE A 400 20.45 3.00 5.54
C PHE A 400 21.24 2.05 6.43
N GLY A 401 22.47 1.70 6.04
CA GLY A 401 23.27 0.69 6.72
C GLY A 401 22.69 -0.71 6.52
N VAL A 402 22.97 -1.61 7.47
CA VAL A 402 22.46 -2.98 7.43
C VAL A 402 20.97 -2.96 7.78
N VAL A 403 20.13 -3.32 6.82
CA VAL A 403 18.67 -3.41 6.99
C VAL A 403 18.16 -4.77 6.54
N ASN A 404 17.05 -5.22 7.14
CA ASN A 404 16.40 -6.45 6.68
C ASN A 404 15.85 -6.26 5.28
N ARG A 405 15.99 -7.26 4.43
CA ARG A 405 15.26 -7.28 3.16
C ARG A 405 13.76 -7.32 3.45
N ARG A 406 12.99 -6.53 2.71
CA ARG A 406 11.54 -6.47 2.83
C ARG A 406 10.88 -6.56 1.47
N GLY A 407 9.58 -6.86 1.49
CA GLY A 407 8.76 -7.00 0.30
C GLY A 407 9.43 -7.84 -0.78
N TRP A 408 9.69 -7.19 -1.90
CA TRP A 408 10.21 -7.84 -3.09
C TRP A 408 11.67 -8.31 -2.97
N ALA A 409 12.54 -7.50 -2.35
CA ALA A 409 13.94 -7.86 -2.12
C ALA A 409 14.04 -9.21 -1.37
N LEU A 410 13.20 -9.38 -0.34
CA LEU A 410 13.15 -10.59 0.46
C LEU A 410 12.57 -11.79 -0.32
N MET A 411 11.62 -11.55 -1.21
CA MET A 411 11.02 -12.64 -2.01
C MET A 411 11.94 -13.14 -3.11
N LYS A 412 12.64 -12.23 -3.80
CA LYS A 412 13.60 -12.60 -4.83
C LYS A 412 14.80 -13.33 -4.24
N LYS A 413 15.22 -12.90 -3.04
CA LYS A 413 16.54 -13.22 -2.47
C LYS A 413 17.64 -13.07 -3.53
N GLY A 414 17.55 -12.08 -4.41
CA GLY A 414 18.46 -11.91 -5.56
C GLY A 414 19.78 -11.25 -5.19
N HIS A 415 20.67 -11.00 -6.15
CA HIS A 415 21.79 -10.10 -5.91
C HIS A 415 21.30 -8.66 -6.00
N GLU A 416 21.73 -7.83 -5.05
CA GLU A 416 21.48 -6.40 -5.05
C GLU A 416 22.81 -5.67 -5.17
N MET A 417 22.87 -4.71 -6.08
CA MET A 417 24.05 -3.93 -6.37
C MET A 417 23.77 -2.44 -6.18
N ALA A 418 24.82 -1.67 -5.97
CA ALA A 418 24.73 -0.22 -5.89
C ALA A 418 25.91 0.48 -6.56
N PHE A 419 25.67 1.70 -7.00
CA PHE A 419 26.70 2.68 -7.31
C PHE A 419 26.23 4.08 -6.89
N VAL A 420 27.18 5.00 -6.74
CA VAL A 420 26.95 6.37 -6.30
C VAL A 420 27.49 7.34 -7.34
N ILE A 421 26.80 8.45 -7.55
CA ILE A 421 27.28 9.60 -8.30
C ILE A 421 27.41 10.78 -7.35
N SER A 422 28.59 11.40 -7.33
CA SER A 422 28.90 12.58 -6.53
C SER A 422 29.51 13.69 -7.38
N LYS A 423 29.53 14.93 -6.86
CA LYS A 423 30.24 16.03 -7.52
C LYS A 423 31.74 15.69 -7.60
N ASN A 424 32.38 16.03 -8.72
CA ASN A 424 33.82 15.85 -8.88
C ASN A 424 34.56 16.91 -8.06
N LYS A 425 35.18 16.48 -6.94
CA LYS A 425 35.90 17.37 -6.01
C LYS A 425 37.26 17.85 -6.52
N ASN A 426 37.74 17.33 -7.65
CA ASN A 426 39.05 17.69 -8.23
C ASN A 426 39.00 18.91 -9.18
N LYS A 427 37.89 19.65 -9.20
CA LYS A 427 37.67 20.83 -10.07
C LYS A 427 37.14 22.07 -9.33
N ASP A 428 36.99 21.98 -8.01
CA ASP A 428 36.89 23.16 -7.14
C ASP A 428 38.32 23.54 -6.70
#